data_AF-A0A961X0X6-F1
#
_entry.id   AF-A0A961X0X6-F1
#
_cell.length_a   1.000
_cell.length_b   1.000
_cell.length_c   1.000
_cell.angle_alpha   90.00
_cell.angle_beta   90.00
_cell.angle_gamma   90.00
#
_symmetry.space_group_name_H-M   'P 1'
#
loop_
_entity.id
_entity.type
_entity.pdbx_description
1 polymer ?
#
loop_
_entity_poly.entity_id
_entity_poly.type
_entity_poly.pdbx_seq_one_letter_code
_entity_poly.pdbx_strand_id
1 'polypeptide(L)' 'QWAVALATDGKVPDTNVYVAPAFEDSATGKPNAVQCRKDLPGAIYLSSELPAEDQAKAVGQ' A
#
# COMPACT_ATOMS: atom_id res chain seq x y z
N GLN A 1 -19.40 2.84 -11.36
CA GLN A 1 -19.05 3.59 -12.59
C GLN A 1 -18.97 5.11 -12.34
N TRP A 2 -19.88 5.73 -11.58
CA TRP A 2 -19.86 7.19 -11.31
C TRP A 2 -18.62 7.71 -10.56
N ALA A 3 -18.24 7.07 -9.45
CA ALA A 3 -17.10 7.51 -8.64
C ALA A 3 -15.76 7.46 -9.40
N VAL A 4 -15.56 6.45 -10.25
CA VAL A 4 -14.35 6.31 -11.07
C VAL A 4 -14.28 7.40 -12.14
N ALA A 5 -15.40 7.67 -12.83
CA ALA A 5 -15.45 8.72 -13.85
C ALA A 5 -15.24 10.13 -13.27
N LEU A 6 -15.72 10.38 -12.04
CA LEU A 6 -15.48 11.64 -11.34
C LEU A 6 -14.01 11.80 -10.92
N ALA A 7 -13.34 10.71 -10.52
CA ALA A 7 -11.96 10.73 -10.09
C ALA A 7 -10.95 10.83 -11.25
N THR A 8 -11.31 10.35 -12.45
CA THR A 8 -10.44 10.36 -13.64
C THR A 8 -10.77 11.47 -14.64
N ASP A 9 -11.69 12.38 -14.32
CA ASP A 9 -12.24 13.36 -15.27
C ASP A 9 -12.74 12.73 -16.57
N GLY A 10 -13.33 11.53 -16.47
CA GLY A 10 -13.80 10.76 -17.63
C GLY A 10 -12.69 10.17 -18.50
N LYS A 11 -11.41 10.23 -18.09
CA LYS A 11 -10.33 9.53 -18.80
C LYS A 11 -10.53 8.02 -18.70
N VAL A 12 -10.49 7.37 -19.87
CA VAL A 12 -10.49 5.91 -19.99
C VAL A 12 -9.09 5.41 -19.62
N PRO A 13 -8.97 4.42 -18.71
CA PRO A 13 -7.68 3.83 -18.38
C PRO A 13 -7.04 3.12 -19.58
N ASP A 14 -5.73 3.26 -19.74
CA ASP A 14 -4.97 2.55 -20.80
C ASP A 14 -4.86 1.04 -20.54
N THR A 15 -5.22 0.60 -19.34
CA THR A 15 -5.18 -0.80 -18.90
C THR A 15 -6.42 -1.14 -18.07
N ASN A 16 -6.94 -2.35 -18.26
CA ASN A 16 -8.00 -2.92 -17.44
C ASN A 16 -7.47 -3.60 -16.16
N VAL A 17 -6.15 -3.62 -15.97
CA VAL A 17 -5.48 -4.22 -14.81
C VAL A 17 -4.96 -3.11 -13.91
N TYR A 18 -5.45 -3.08 -12.67
CA TYR A 18 -4.89 -2.23 -11.63
C TYR A 18 -3.54 -2.81 -11.18
N VAL A 19 -2.47 -2.05 -11.38
CA VAL A 19 -1.14 -2.37 -10.86
C VAL A 19 -0.98 -1.59 -9.57
N ALA A 20 -1.21 -2.27 -8.44
CA ALA A 20 -0.95 -1.67 -7.13
C ALA A 20 0.56 -1.40 -6.99
N PRO A 21 0.99 -0.19 -6.58
CA PRO A 21 2.38 0.02 -6.22
C PRO A 21 2.74 -0.86 -5.02
N ALA A 22 3.91 -1.48 -5.06
CA ALA A 22 4.45 -2.16 -3.90
C ALA A 22 5.00 -1.10 -2.94
N PHE A 23 4.54 -1.11 -1.68
CA PHE A 23 5.10 -0.25 -0.64
C PHE A 23 6.55 -0.65 -0.29
N GLU A 24 6.80 -1.96 -0.17
CA GLU A 24 8.11 -2.57 0.00
C GLU A 24 8.36 -3.59 -1.12
N ASP A 25 9.59 -3.64 -1.61
CA ASP A 25 10.01 -4.61 -2.63
C ASP A 25 11.26 -5.37 -2.16
N SER A 26 11.13 -6.69 -2.01
CA SER A 26 12.24 -7.57 -1.65
C SER A 26 13.17 -7.91 -2.83
N ALA A 27 12.72 -7.70 -4.07
CA ALA A 27 13.48 -7.99 -5.27
C ALA A 27 14.40 -6.82 -5.66
N THR A 28 13.86 -5.60 -5.71
CA THR A 28 14.66 -4.41 -6.11
C THR A 28 15.00 -3.48 -4.95
N GLY A 29 14.32 -3.58 -3.80
CA GLY A 29 14.45 -2.64 -2.70
C GLY A 29 13.81 -1.27 -2.96
N LYS A 30 13.01 -1.11 -4.03
CA LYS A 30 12.41 0.15 -4.44
C LYS A 30 10.88 0.06 -4.47
N PRO A 31 10.14 1.09 -4.02
CA PRO A 31 10.64 2.35 -3.45
C PRO A 31 11.30 2.16 -2.08
N ASN A 32 10.89 1.14 -1.33
CA ASN A 32 11.45 0.81 -0.02
C ASN A 32 11.90 -0.64 0.04
N ALA A 33 13.00 -0.90 0.73
CA ALA A 33 13.41 -2.25 1.10
C ALA A 33 12.54 -2.77 2.26
N VAL A 34 12.32 -4.08 2.30
CA VAL A 34 11.56 -4.74 3.37
C VAL A 34 12.18 -4.46 4.73
N GLN A 35 11.39 -4.00 5.69
CA GLN A 35 11.84 -3.74 7.07
C GLN A 35 11.49 -4.91 8.01
N CYS A 36 12.49 -5.43 8.71
CA CYS A 36 12.29 -6.44 9.75
C CYS A 36 12.12 -5.79 11.13
N ARG A 37 10.86 -5.54 11.54
CA ARG A 37 10.52 -4.93 12.84
C ARG A 37 10.02 -5.98 13.84
N LYS A 38 10.90 -6.41 14.75
CA LYS A 38 10.58 -7.42 15.79
C LYS A 38 9.71 -6.88 16.93
N ASP A 39 9.70 -5.56 17.06
CA ASP A 39 8.93 -4.79 18.03
C ASP A 39 7.46 -4.61 17.61
N LEU A 40 7.12 -4.97 16.37
CA LEU A 40 5.76 -4.89 15.84
C LEU A 40 5.04 -6.25 15.91
N PRO A 41 3.71 -6.26 16.13
CA PRO A 41 2.92 -7.48 16.14
C PRO A 41 2.91 -8.13 14.74
N GLY A 42 2.98 -9.45 14.67
CA GLY A 42 3.02 -10.19 13.39
C GLY A 42 1.76 -10.05 12.50
N ALA A 43 0.73 -9.33 12.98
CA ALA A 43 -0.52 -9.08 12.26
C ALA A 43 -0.53 -7.77 11.46
N ILE A 44 0.59 -7.02 11.40
CA ILE A 44 0.66 -5.80 10.59
C ILE A 44 0.72 -6.17 9.10
N TYR A 45 -0.25 -5.67 8.33
CA TYR A 45 -0.30 -5.81 6.87
C TYR A 45 0.68 -4.80 6.24
N LEU A 46 1.96 -5.20 6.15
CA LEU A 46 3.09 -4.43 5.58
C LEU A 46 2.94 -4.04 4.09
N SER A 47 1.80 -4.34 3.47
CA SER A 47 1.45 -3.96 2.11
C SER A 47 0.53 -2.74 2.01
N SER A 48 0.23 -2.06 3.12
CA SER A 48 -0.48 -0.77 3.09
C SER A 48 0.50 0.40 2.98
N GLU A 49 0.14 1.47 2.27
CA GLU A 49 0.91 2.72 2.22
C GLU A 49 0.88 3.49 3.57
N LEU A 50 0.27 2.92 4.60
CA LEU A 50 0.16 3.52 5.93
C LEU A 50 1.47 3.30 6.72
N PRO A 51 2.03 4.33 7.39
CA PRO A 51 3.21 4.16 8.22
C PRO A 51 3.02 3.09 9.31
N ALA A 52 4.08 2.35 9.63
CA ALA A 52 4.01 1.22 10.56
C ALA A 52 3.48 1.60 11.96
N GLU A 53 3.81 2.79 12.45
CA GLU A 53 3.34 3.29 13.76
C GLU A 53 1.82 3.56 13.75
N ASP A 54 1.29 4.04 12.63
CA ASP A 54 -0.16 4.26 12.46
C ASP A 54 -0.91 2.93 12.36
N GLN A 55 -0.30 1.92 11.71
CA GLN A 55 -0.83 0.56 11.68
C GLN A 55 -0.84 -0.09 13.07
N ALA A 56 0.24 0.07 13.85
CA ALA A 56 0.34 -0.43 15.22
C ALA A 56 -0.76 0.19 16.11
N LYS A 57 -0.92 1.51 16.03
CA LYS A 57 -1.98 2.23 16.74
C LYS A 57 -3.38 1.75 16.36
N ALA A 58 -3.63 1.48 15.08
CA ALA A 58 -4.93 1.02 14.60
C ALA A 58 -5.31 -0.36 15.16
N VAL A 59 -4.34 -1.21 15.49
CA VAL A 59 -4.56 -2.52 16.12
C VAL A 59 -4.43 -2.51 17.65
N GLY A 60 -4.32 -1.32 18.25
CA GLY A 60 -4.30 -1.15 19.71
C GLY A 60 -2.94 -1.39 20.35
N GLN A 61 -1.84 -1.16 19.62
CA GLN A 61 -0.48 -1.08 20.15
C GLN A 61 0.02 0.35 20.28
#